data_AF-A0A6I3U9A5-F1
#
_entry.id   AF-A0A6I3U9A5-F1
#
_cell.length_a   1.000
_cell.length_b   1.000
_cell.length_c   1.000
_cell.angle_alpha   90.00
_cell.angle_beta   90.00
_cell.angle_gamma   90.00
#
_symmetry.space_group_name_H-M   'P 1'
#
loop_
_entity.id
_entity.type
_entity.pdbx_description
1 polymer ?
#
loop_
_entity_poly.entity_id
_entity_poly.type
_entity_poly.pdbx_seq_one_letter_code
_entity_poly.pdbx_strand_id
1 'polypeptide(L)' 'LITAGADEKVVGLHGLGYGVDEMIQGFAVAIKMGATKADFDATVAIHPTASEEFVTMR' A
#
# COMPACT_ATOMS: atom_id res chain seq x y z
N LEU A 1 0.13 2.97 6.81
CA LEU A 1 -1.11 2.98 6.00
C LEU A 1 -2.20 3.69 6.78
N ILE A 2 -3.04 4.54 6.18
CA ILE A 2 -4.18 5.17 6.85
C ILE A 2 -5.46 4.55 6.29
N THR A 3 -6.24 3.91 7.15
CA THR A 3 -7.49 3.22 6.78
C THR A 3 -8.70 3.90 7.43
N ALA A 4 -9.88 3.75 6.82
CA ALA A 4 -11.14 4.28 7.34
C ALA A 4 -12.31 3.31 7.13
N GLY A 5 -13.22 3.26 8.12
CA GLY A 5 -14.42 2.41 8.09
C GLY A 5 -14.15 0.96 8.48
N ALA A 6 -15.22 0.16 8.53
CA ALA A 6 -15.15 -1.25 8.91
C ALA A 6 -14.39 -2.12 7.89
N ASP A 7 -14.44 -1.75 6.61
CA ASP A 7 -13.74 -2.44 5.52
C ASP A 7 -12.29 -1.97 5.33
N GLU A 8 -11.81 -1.09 6.22
CA GLU A 8 -10.43 -0.57 6.19
C GLU A 8 -10.01 -0.02 4.83
N LYS A 9 -10.89 0.78 4.21
CA LYS A 9 -10.57 1.45 2.95
C LYS A 9 -9.30 2.28 3.10
N VAL A 10 -8.34 2.12 2.20
CA VAL A 10 -7.09 2.89 2.23
C VAL A 10 -7.38 4.32 1.76
N VAL A 11 -7.28 5.27 2.68
CA VAL A 11 -7.55 6.70 2.43
C VAL A 11 -6.27 7.54 2.42
N GLY A 12 -5.14 6.95 2.84
CA GLY A 12 -3.84 7.60 2.78
C GLY A 12 -2.69 6.60 2.83
N LEU A 13 -1.63 6.89 2.08
CA LEU A 13 -0.38 6.16 2.11
C LEU A 13 0.76 7.18 2.06
N HIS A 14 1.67 7.09 3.02
CA HIS A 14 2.83 7.97 3.14
C HIS A 14 4.06 7.12 3.31
N GLY A 15 5.13 7.46 2.59
CA GLY A 15 6.42 6.80 2.69
C GLY A 15 7.53 7.83 2.61
N LEU A 16 8.64 7.56 3.28
CA LEU A 16 9.90 8.28 3.15
C LEU A 16 11.01 7.24 3.19
N GLY A 17 11.87 7.23 2.16
CA GLY A 17 12.90 6.23 2.01
C GLY A 17 13.39 6.14 0.56
N TYR A 18 14.42 5.34 0.33
CA TYR A 18 14.98 5.12 -1.00
C TYR A 18 13.97 4.42 -1.91
N GLY A 19 13.77 4.97 -3.11
CA GLY A 19 12.89 4.41 -4.14
C GLY A 19 11.40 4.68 -3.94
N VAL A 20 10.99 5.38 -2.88
CA VAL A 20 9.57 5.73 -2.66
C VAL A 20 9.02 6.61 -3.78
N ASP A 21 9.86 7.42 -4.40
CA ASP A 21 9.57 8.24 -5.57
C ASP A 21 9.04 7.41 -6.75
N GLU A 22 9.55 6.19 -6.94
CA GLU A 22 9.11 5.26 -8.00
C GLU A 22 8.01 4.30 -7.53
N MET A 23 8.00 3.90 -6.25
CA MET A 23 7.00 2.96 -5.70
C MET A 23 5.59 3.56 -5.64
N ILE A 24 5.49 4.86 -5.33
CA ILE A 24 4.21 5.47 -4.96
C ILE A 24 3.18 5.48 -6.10
N GLN A 25 3.63 5.48 -7.36
CA GLN A 25 2.75 5.58 -8.52
C GLN A 25 1.79 4.38 -8.63
N GLY A 26 2.27 3.15 -8.39
CA GLY A 26 1.44 1.95 -8.43
C GLY A 26 0.38 1.95 -7.32
N PHE A 27 0.77 2.31 -6.09
CA PHE A 27 -0.18 2.40 -4.97
C PHE A 27 -1.23 3.49 -5.17
N ALA A 28 -0.88 4.61 -5.81
CA ALA A 28 -1.84 5.67 -6.13
C ALA A 28 -2.98 5.17 -7.04
N VAL A 29 -2.68 4.28 -7.99
CA VAL A 29 -3.71 3.62 -8.84
C VAL A 29 -4.63 2.75 -7.99
N ALA A 30 -4.08 1.87 -7.13
CA ALA A 30 -4.89 1.01 -6.27
C ALA A 30 -5.80 1.80 -5.32
N ILE A 31 -5.28 2.87 -4.71
CA ILE A 31 -6.06 3.76 -3.84
C ILE A 31 -7.16 4.47 -4.64
N LYS A 32 -6.87 4.92 -5.86
CA LYS A 32 -7.88 5.54 -6.74
C LYS A 32 -9.00 4.56 -7.12
N MET A 33 -8.68 3.27 -7.26
CA MET A 33 -9.63 2.19 -7.48
C MET A 33 -10.43 1.82 -6.21
N GLY A 34 -10.05 2.37 -5.05
CA GLY A 34 -10.75 2.16 -3.79
C GLY A 34 -10.26 0.95 -2.99
N ALA A 35 -9.00 0.56 -3.17
CA ALA A 35 -8.40 -0.57 -2.44
C ALA A 35 -8.59 -0.47 -0.91
N THR A 36 -8.78 -1.63 -0.31
CA THR A 36 -8.88 -1.88 1.13
C THR A 36 -7.57 -2.47 1.66
N LYS A 37 -7.42 -2.56 2.98
CA LYS A 37 -6.29 -3.27 3.60
C LYS A 37 -6.20 -4.73 3.14
N ALA A 38 -7.35 -5.39 2.97
CA ALA A 38 -7.42 -6.77 2.49
C ALA A 38 -6.84 -6.93 1.07
N ASP A 39 -7.00 -5.95 0.19
CA ASP A 39 -6.41 -5.99 -1.17
C ASP A 39 -4.88 -5.90 -1.12
N PHE A 40 -4.33 -5.10 -0.19
CA PHE A 40 -2.88 -5.03 0.04
C PHE A 40 -2.37 -6.37 0.58
N ASP A 41 -3.06 -6.97 1.54
CA ASP A 41 -2.65 -8.25 2.15
C ASP A 41 -2.80 -9.45 1.21
N ALA A 42 -3.74 -9.38 0.28
CA ALA A 42 -3.90 -10.39 -0.77
C ALA A 42 -2.84 -10.29 -1.87
N THR A 43 -2.08 -9.19 -1.92
CA THR A 43 -1.02 -8.98 -2.91
C THR A 43 0.27 -9.65 -2.45
N VAL A 44 0.77 -10.61 -3.24
CA VAL A 44 2.03 -11.29 -2.93
C VAL A 44 3.20 -10.29 -2.96
N ALA A 45 3.99 -10.29 -1.89
CA ALA A 45 5.18 -9.48 -1.75
C ALA A 45 6.26 -9.79 -2.81
N ILE A 46 7.04 -8.76 -3.17
CA ILE A 46 8.22 -8.89 -4.03
C ILE A 46 9.46 -8.68 -3.17
N HIS A 47 10.31 -9.70 -3.06
CA HIS A 47 11.47 -9.70 -2.17
C HIS A 47 12.80 -9.76 -2.93
N PRO A 48 13.87 -9.03 -2.50
CA PRO A 48 13.95 -8.10 -1.37
C PRO A 48 13.71 -6.64 -1.80
N THR A 49 12.60 -6.01 -1.39
CA THR A 49 12.29 -4.64 -1.77
C THR A 49 11.68 -3.83 -0.62
N ALA A 50 12.01 -2.54 -0.50
CA ALA A 50 11.35 -1.69 0.49
C ALA A 50 9.83 -1.53 0.22
N SER A 51 9.37 -1.76 -1.01
CA SER A 51 7.94 -1.75 -1.35
C SER A 51 7.15 -2.89 -0.72
N GLU A 52 7.80 -4.02 -0.41
CA GLU A 52 7.13 -5.19 0.18
C GLU A 52 6.55 -4.87 1.57
N GLU A 53 7.15 -3.92 2.28
CA GLU A 53 6.70 -3.44 3.58
C GLU A 53 5.29 -2.82 3.51
N PHE A 54 4.86 -2.27 2.37
CA PHE A 54 3.50 -1.71 2.24
C PHE A 54 2.41 -2.79 2.19
N VAL A 55 2.74 -4.01 1.76
CA VAL A 55 1.79 -5.14 1.63
C VAL A 55 1.93 -6.17 2.74
N THR A 56 2.72 -5.88 3.78
CA THR A 56 2.99 -6.80 4.90
C THR A 56 2.78 -6.19 6.28
N MET A 57 2.34 -4.91 6.36
CA MET A 57 1.94 -4.26 7.62
C MET A 57 0.82 -5.04 8.32
N ARG A 58 0.85 -5.12 9.65
CA ARG A 58 -0.19 -5.77 10.47
C ARG A 58 -0.88 -4.78 11.38
#